data_AF-A0A4U8YUL1-F1
#
_entry.id   AF-A0A4U8YUL1-F1
#
_cell.length_a   1.000
_cell.length_b   1.000
_cell.length_c   1.000
_cell.angle_alpha   90.00
_cell.angle_beta   90.00
_cell.angle_gamma   90.00
#
_symmetry.space_group_name_H-M   'P 1'
#
loop_
_entity.id
_entity.type
_entity.pdbx_description
1 polymer ?
#
loop_
_entity_poly.entity_id
_entity_poly.type
_entity_poly.pdbx_seq_one_letter_code
_entity_poly.pdbx_strand_id
1 'polypeptide(L)'
;MGINEKVLEELIRKVVSEQLGGAKSPAFTKVVDEKSGVLCVKTDTVKPEPFDTGKAGDKVFLTDIVTLDESPRLGCGIMEMETTSFDWTLKYDEVDYIIDGTLEIVIDGRKVVGNKGDIIFIPKNTSIAFSVPESARFMYVTYPADWESQ
;
A
#
# COMPACT_ATOMS: atom_id res chain seq x y z
N MET A 1 13.32 43.12 3.60
CA MET A 1 14.31 42.11 3.18
C MET A 1 13.64 41.22 2.16
N GLY A 2 13.94 41.43 0.87
CA GLY A 2 13.38 40.62 -0.21
C GLY A 2 14.09 39.28 -0.27
N ILE A 3 13.33 38.19 -0.37
CA ILE A 3 13.89 36.86 -0.58
C ILE A 3 14.55 36.89 -1.97
N ASN A 4 15.84 36.55 -2.02
CA ASN A 4 16.61 36.52 -3.26
C ASN A 4 16.07 35.40 -4.15
N GLU A 5 15.62 35.75 -5.36
CA GLU A 5 14.99 34.86 -6.32
C GLU A 5 15.85 33.62 -6.63
N LYS A 6 17.18 33.77 -6.65
CA LYS A 6 18.10 32.62 -6.81
C LYS A 6 18.10 31.67 -5.61
N VAL A 7 18.00 32.22 -4.40
CA VAL A 7 17.94 31.42 -3.17
C VAL A 7 16.61 30.67 -3.10
N LEU A 8 15.52 31.31 -3.57
CA LEU A 8 14.21 30.66 -3.66
C LEU A 8 14.21 29.54 -4.70
N GLU A 9 14.81 29.75 -5.88
CA GLU A 9 14.93 28.71 -6.91
C GLU A 9 15.76 27.52 -6.41
N GLU A 10 16.89 27.77 -5.74
CA GLU A 10 17.72 26.70 -5.17
C GLU A 10 16.99 25.91 -4.08
N LEU A 11 16.22 26.58 -3.21
CA LEU A 11 15.39 25.92 -2.21
C LEU A 11 14.27 25.09 -2.85
N ILE A 12 13.57 25.64 -3.85
CA ILE A 12 12.52 24.90 -4.57
C ILE A 12 13.12 23.70 -5.29
N ARG A 13 14.23 23.87 -6.00
CA ARG A 13 14.90 22.78 -6.72
C ARG A 13 15.41 21.72 -5.77
N LYS A 14 15.90 22.10 -4.58
CA LYS A 14 16.33 21.18 -3.53
C LYS A 14 15.15 20.40 -2.95
N VAL A 15 14.06 21.08 -2.57
CA VAL A 15 12.84 20.43 -2.07
C VAL A 15 12.25 19.52 -3.12
N VAL A 16 12.14 19.97 -4.38
CA VAL A 16 11.63 19.14 -5.49
C VAL A 16 12.55 17.95 -5.76
N SER A 17 13.87 18.11 -5.71
CA SER A 17 14.81 16.98 -5.87
C SER A 17 14.83 16.05 -4.67
N GLU A 18 14.56 16.53 -3.45
CA GLU A 18 14.41 15.70 -2.25
C GLU A 18 13.07 14.96 -2.24
N GLN A 19 12.01 15.56 -2.80
CA GLN A 19 10.70 14.92 -2.99
C GLN A 19 10.73 13.90 -4.16
N LEU A 20 11.37 14.24 -5.28
CA LEU A 20 11.56 13.34 -6.43
C LEU A 20 12.62 12.27 -6.16
N GLY A 21 13.64 12.58 -5.33
CA GLY A 21 14.73 11.66 -4.94
C GLY A 21 14.43 10.84 -3.68
N GLY A 22 13.29 11.10 -3.02
CA GLY A 22 12.82 10.38 -1.83
C GLY A 22 12.08 9.09 -2.16
N ALA A 23 11.53 8.96 -3.37
CA ALA A 23 10.97 7.71 -3.85
C ALA A 23 12.10 6.81 -4.38
N LYS A 24 12.83 6.14 -3.48
CA LYS A 24 13.46 4.87 -3.87
C LYS A 24 12.30 3.96 -4.29
N SER A 25 12.00 3.90 -5.57
CA SER A 25 11.08 2.90 -6.10
C SER A 25 11.53 1.56 -5.54
N PRO A 26 10.69 0.85 -4.77
CA PRO A 26 11.05 -0.46 -4.27
C PRO A 26 11.46 -1.30 -5.48
N ALA A 27 12.63 -1.95 -5.40
CA ALA A 27 13.26 -2.57 -6.55
C ALA A 27 12.56 -3.88 -6.91
N PHE A 28 11.34 -3.78 -7.45
CA PHE A 28 10.60 -4.87 -8.05
C PHE A 28 10.59 -4.74 -9.57
N THR A 29 10.39 -5.86 -10.25
CA THR A 29 10.35 -5.90 -11.72
C THR A 29 9.01 -5.37 -12.18
N LYS A 30 9.04 -4.21 -12.83
CA LYS A 30 7.90 -3.52 -13.43
C LYS A 30 8.22 -3.17 -14.87
N VAL A 31 7.29 -3.48 -15.77
CA VAL A 31 7.33 -3.06 -17.18
C VAL A 31 6.19 -2.09 -17.38
N VAL A 32 6.47 -0.91 -17.94
CA VAL A 32 5.47 0.10 -18.27
C VAL A 32 5.59 0.42 -19.76
N ASP A 33 4.48 0.39 -20.49
CA ASP A 33 4.42 0.99 -21.82
C ASP A 33 4.24 2.50 -21.67
N GLU A 34 5.31 3.26 -21.93
CA GLU A 34 5.35 4.72 -21.72
C GLU A 34 4.30 5.50 -22.53
N LYS A 35 3.78 4.91 -23.61
CA LYS A 35 2.80 5.57 -24.49
C LYS A 35 1.36 5.43 -23.98
N SER A 36 1.01 4.27 -23.46
CA SER A 36 -0.36 3.96 -23.00
C SER A 36 -0.53 3.98 -21.48
N GLY A 37 0.57 3.89 -20.73
CA GLY A 37 0.55 3.71 -19.27
C GLY A 37 0.21 2.29 -18.82
N VAL A 38 0.02 1.34 -19.74
CA VAL A 38 -0.21 -0.07 -19.39
C VAL A 38 1.03 -0.64 -18.72
N LEU A 39 0.87 -1.21 -17.53
CA LEU A 39 1.96 -1.74 -16.74
C LEU A 39 1.74 -3.20 -16.32
N CYS A 40 2.85 -3.91 -16.09
CA CYS A 40 2.88 -5.26 -15.56
C CYS A 40 3.95 -5.35 -14.46
N VAL A 41 3.56 -5.87 -13.30
CA VAL A 41 4.45 -6.08 -12.15
C VAL A 41 4.64 -7.58 -11.92
N LYS A 42 5.89 -8.01 -11.71
CA LYS A 42 6.20 -9.37 -11.26
C LYS A 42 6.05 -9.42 -9.75
N THR A 43 4.89 -9.87 -9.30
CA THR A 43 4.49 -9.81 -7.89
C THR A 43 5.44 -10.55 -6.97
N ASP A 44 6.08 -11.63 -7.41
CA ASP A 44 7.11 -12.38 -6.68
C ASP A 44 8.39 -11.58 -6.40
N THR A 45 8.65 -10.53 -7.17
CA THR A 45 9.81 -9.63 -6.97
C THR A 45 9.53 -8.46 -6.03
N VAL A 46 8.27 -8.23 -5.66
CA VAL A 46 7.90 -7.17 -4.72
C VAL A 46 8.32 -7.57 -3.31
N LYS A 47 9.17 -6.74 -2.70
CA LYS A 47 9.59 -6.86 -1.31
C LYS A 47 8.91 -5.75 -0.51
N PRO A 48 7.82 -6.05 0.20
CA PRO A 48 7.13 -5.08 1.04
C PRO A 48 8.05 -4.50 2.11
N GLU A 49 7.88 -3.21 2.42
CA GLU A 49 8.64 -2.49 3.42
C GLU A 49 7.84 -2.38 4.73
N PRO A 50 8.48 -2.23 5.90
CA PRO A 50 7.77 -2.17 7.17
C PRO A 50 6.70 -1.08 7.21
N PHE A 51 5.51 -1.44 7.72
CA PHE A 51 4.40 -0.53 7.95
C PHE A 51 4.27 -0.20 9.44
N ASP A 52 4.09 1.08 9.76
CA ASP A 52 3.85 1.50 11.14
C ASP A 52 2.35 1.38 11.49
N THR A 53 1.99 0.32 12.22
CA THR A 53 0.64 0.14 12.76
C THR A 53 0.38 0.97 14.02
N GLY A 54 1.39 1.70 14.52
CA GLY A 54 1.37 2.37 15.83
C GLY A 54 1.70 1.44 17.00
N LYS A 55 1.96 0.15 16.74
CA LYS A 55 2.25 -0.86 17.77
C LYS A 55 3.57 -1.58 17.49
N ALA A 56 4.53 -1.40 18.40
CA ALA A 56 5.83 -2.04 18.30
C ALA A 56 5.71 -3.58 18.30
N GLY A 57 6.42 -4.22 17.37
CA GLY A 57 6.48 -5.68 17.24
C GLY A 57 5.47 -6.27 16.27
N ASP A 58 4.52 -5.48 15.77
CA ASP A 58 3.68 -5.89 14.65
C ASP A 58 4.54 -6.11 13.41
N LYS A 59 4.32 -7.24 12.73
CA LYS A 59 5.04 -7.61 11.52
C LYS A 59 4.12 -7.41 10.33
N VAL A 60 4.02 -6.16 9.94
CA VAL A 60 3.21 -5.71 8.81
C VAL A 60 4.13 -5.01 7.84
N PHE A 61 4.02 -5.38 6.57
CA PHE A 61 4.84 -4.83 5.51
C PHE A 61 3.96 -4.54 4.31
N LEU A 62 4.14 -3.41 3.65
CA LEU A 62 3.43 -3.09 2.43
C LEU A 62 4.32 -2.37 1.41
N THR A 63 3.89 -2.42 0.16
CA THR A 63 4.45 -1.60 -0.92
C THR A 63 3.38 -1.34 -1.97
N ASP A 64 3.10 -0.07 -2.22
CA ASP A 64 2.32 0.35 -3.38
C ASP A 64 3.10 0.04 -4.66
N ILE A 65 2.43 -0.60 -5.63
CA ILE A 65 3.02 -0.98 -6.92
C ILE A 65 2.70 0.01 -8.05
N VAL A 66 1.78 0.94 -7.81
CA VAL A 66 1.42 2.06 -8.69
C VAL A 66 1.55 3.38 -7.95
N THR A 67 2.09 4.40 -8.59
CA THR A 67 2.10 5.77 -8.06
C THR A 67 0.77 6.48 -8.36
N LEU A 68 0.51 7.61 -7.71
CA LEU A 68 -0.65 8.45 -8.02
C LEU A 68 -0.63 9.03 -9.45
N ASP A 69 0.57 9.24 -10.02
CA ASP A 69 0.72 9.66 -11.41
C ASP A 69 0.32 8.54 -12.39
N GLU A 70 0.65 7.29 -12.06
CA GLU A 70 0.32 6.12 -12.88
C GLU A 70 -1.16 5.71 -12.72
N SER A 71 -1.70 5.81 -11.51
CA SER A 71 -3.09 5.47 -11.20
C SER A 71 -3.70 6.46 -10.20
N PRO A 72 -4.28 7.57 -10.67
CA PRO A 72 -4.84 8.61 -9.81
C PRO A 72 -6.18 8.23 -9.14
N ARG A 73 -6.71 7.02 -9.43
CA ARG A 73 -8.02 6.58 -8.96
C ARG A 73 -7.96 5.30 -8.13
N LEU A 74 -7.16 4.33 -8.55
CA LEU A 74 -7.02 3.05 -7.87
C LEU A 74 -5.65 2.95 -7.22
N GLY A 75 -5.62 2.68 -5.93
CA GLY A 75 -4.42 2.28 -5.22
C GLY A 75 -4.23 0.79 -5.45
N CYS A 76 -2.99 0.33 -5.54
CA CYS A 76 -2.71 -1.09 -5.67
C CYS A 76 -1.34 -1.38 -5.09
N GLY A 77 -1.23 -2.44 -4.32
CA GLY A 77 0.01 -2.84 -3.71
C GLY A 77 0.01 -4.28 -3.25
N ILE A 78 1.12 -4.67 -2.65
CA ILE A 78 1.31 -5.97 -2.01
C ILE A 78 1.52 -5.75 -0.52
N MET A 79 0.81 -6.52 0.28
CA MET A 79 0.95 -6.55 1.72
C MET A 79 1.36 -7.93 2.20
N GLU A 80 2.24 -7.95 3.20
CA GLU A 80 2.68 -9.13 3.91
C GLU A 80 2.51 -8.95 5.41
N MET A 81 2.07 -10.01 6.06
CA MET A 81 1.86 -10.04 7.50
C MET A 81 2.33 -11.37 8.08
N GLU A 82 2.88 -11.33 9.30
CA GLU A 82 3.28 -12.53 10.05
C GLU A 82 2.74 -12.48 11.48
N THR A 83 1.98 -13.50 11.90
CA THR A 83 1.52 -13.71 13.29
C THR A 83 1.17 -12.40 14.01
N THR A 84 0.30 -11.59 13.39
CA THR A 84 0.01 -10.22 13.83
C THR A 84 -1.47 -9.94 13.70
N SER A 85 -1.99 -9.13 14.61
CA SER A 85 -3.32 -8.54 14.49
C SER A 85 -3.27 -7.08 14.92
N PHE A 86 -3.87 -6.21 14.11
CA PHE A 86 -3.93 -4.78 14.37
C PHE A 86 -5.28 -4.22 13.92
N ASP A 87 -5.76 -3.21 14.65
CA ASP A 87 -7.01 -2.54 14.35
C ASP A 87 -6.81 -1.52 13.23
N TRP A 88 -7.75 -1.47 12.28
CA TRP A 88 -7.74 -0.53 11.18
C TRP A 88 -9.14 -0.08 10.82
N THR A 89 -9.30 1.20 10.46
CA THR A 89 -10.58 1.72 9.96
C THR A 89 -10.39 2.18 8.53
N LEU A 90 -10.93 1.40 7.59
CA LEU A 90 -10.84 1.71 6.17
C LEU A 90 -11.81 2.85 5.84
N LYS A 91 -11.28 4.00 5.43
CA LYS A 91 -12.04 5.15 4.91
C LYS A 91 -12.22 5.10 3.39
N TYR A 92 -11.94 3.94 2.81
CA TYR A 92 -11.95 3.60 1.39
C TYR A 92 -12.48 2.18 1.21
N ASP A 93 -12.91 1.85 0.00
CA ASP A 93 -13.21 0.48 -0.36
C ASP A 93 -11.89 -0.26 -0.67
N GLU A 94 -11.80 -1.53 -0.29
CA GLU A 94 -10.64 -2.38 -0.53
C GLU A 94 -11.04 -3.76 -1.05
N VAL A 95 -10.27 -4.27 -2.02
CA VAL A 95 -10.36 -5.65 -2.52
C VAL A 95 -9.00 -6.32 -2.33
N ASP A 96 -8.99 -7.44 -1.62
CA ASP A 96 -7.81 -8.25 -1.42
C ASP A 96 -7.87 -9.52 -2.26
N TYR A 97 -6.78 -9.86 -2.92
CA TYR A 97 -6.55 -11.18 -3.50
C TYR A 97 -5.43 -11.87 -2.73
N ILE A 98 -5.74 -13.01 -2.11
CA ILE A 98 -4.78 -13.73 -1.26
C ILE A 98 -3.85 -14.56 -2.14
N ILE A 99 -2.58 -14.14 -2.20
CA ILE A 99 -1.55 -14.79 -3.01
C ILE A 99 -1.03 -16.04 -2.29
N ASP A 100 -0.85 -15.96 -0.97
CA ASP A 100 -0.40 -17.06 -0.13
C ASP A 100 -0.83 -16.87 1.33
N GLY A 101 -0.90 -17.96 2.10
CA GLY A 101 -1.29 -17.93 3.50
C GLY A 101 -2.79 -17.71 3.74
N THR A 102 -3.11 -17.13 4.90
CA THR A 102 -4.49 -16.90 5.37
C THR A 102 -4.62 -15.53 6.00
N LEU A 103 -5.58 -14.74 5.48
CA LEU A 103 -5.99 -13.46 6.02
C LEU A 103 -7.35 -13.59 6.70
N GLU A 104 -7.44 -13.13 7.95
CA GLU A 104 -8.70 -13.04 8.68
C GLU A 104 -9.07 -11.56 8.89
N ILE A 105 -10.26 -11.18 8.46
CA ILE A 105 -10.88 -9.90 8.78
C ILE A 105 -11.80 -10.10 9.97
N VAL A 106 -11.42 -9.55 11.12
CA VAL A 106 -12.22 -9.62 12.35
C VAL A 106 -13.13 -8.39 12.42
N ILE A 107 -14.43 -8.62 12.52
CA ILE A 107 -15.45 -7.57 12.58
C ILE A 107 -16.61 -7.97 13.51
N ASP A 108 -16.91 -7.15 14.51
CA ASP A 108 -17.96 -7.41 15.51
C ASP A 108 -17.89 -8.82 16.14
N GLY A 109 -16.69 -9.31 16.44
CA GLY A 109 -16.47 -10.66 16.98
C GLY A 109 -16.68 -11.81 15.99
N ARG A 110 -16.96 -11.50 14.71
CA ARG A 110 -17.04 -12.45 13.60
C ARG A 110 -15.75 -12.43 12.79
N LYS A 111 -15.50 -13.48 12.02
CA LYS A 111 -14.36 -13.59 11.12
C LYS A 111 -14.80 -13.86 9.69
N VAL A 112 -14.25 -13.10 8.76
CA VAL A 112 -14.25 -13.42 7.33
C VAL A 112 -12.84 -13.90 7.01
N VAL A 113 -12.71 -15.11 6.47
CA VAL A 113 -11.41 -15.76 6.25
C VAL A 113 -11.18 -15.93 4.76
N GLY A 114 -10.05 -15.43 4.27
CA GLY A 114 -9.55 -15.69 2.92
C GLY A 114 -8.26 -16.48 2.97
N ASN A 115 -8.18 -17.53 2.17
CA ASN A 115 -6.98 -18.33 1.98
C ASN A 115 -6.41 -18.09 0.58
N LYS A 116 -5.24 -18.65 0.31
CA LYS A 116 -4.63 -18.65 -1.03
C LYS A 116 -5.65 -18.89 -2.16
N GLY A 117 -5.75 -17.92 -3.07
CA GLY A 117 -6.64 -17.93 -4.23
C GLY A 117 -8.00 -17.27 -3.99
N ASP A 118 -8.35 -16.94 -2.74
CA ASP A 118 -9.60 -16.29 -2.39
C ASP A 118 -9.50 -14.76 -2.57
N ILE A 119 -10.68 -14.13 -2.62
CA ILE A 119 -10.85 -12.68 -2.69
C ILE A 119 -11.66 -12.22 -1.47
N ILE A 120 -11.23 -11.13 -0.84
CA ILE A 120 -11.99 -10.44 0.20
C ILE A 120 -12.37 -9.05 -0.32
N PHE A 121 -13.57 -8.59 0.02
CA PHE A 121 -13.99 -7.20 -0.20
C PHE A 121 -14.33 -6.57 1.14
N ILE A 122 -13.78 -5.39 1.40
CA ILE A 122 -13.99 -4.62 2.62
C ILE A 122 -14.58 -3.26 2.22
N PRO A 123 -15.83 -2.96 2.63
CA PRO A 123 -16.48 -1.72 2.23
C PRO A 123 -15.92 -0.51 2.99
N LYS A 124 -16.00 0.65 2.37
CA LYS A 124 -15.66 1.94 2.98
C LYS A 124 -16.39 2.18 4.31
N ASN A 125 -15.68 2.84 5.22
CA ASN A 125 -16.09 3.15 6.59
C ASN A 125 -16.28 1.92 7.48
N THR A 126 -15.48 0.88 7.26
CA THR A 126 -15.50 -0.33 8.09
C THR A 126 -14.32 -0.32 9.05
N SER A 127 -14.61 -0.51 10.34
CA SER A 127 -13.60 -0.75 11.37
C SER A 127 -13.45 -2.26 11.56
N ILE A 128 -12.23 -2.75 11.40
CA ILE A 128 -11.86 -4.17 11.47
C ILE A 128 -10.60 -4.34 12.30
N ALA A 129 -10.25 -5.59 12.57
CA ALA A 129 -8.85 -5.96 12.77
C ALA A 129 -8.39 -6.84 11.60
N PHE A 130 -7.30 -6.43 10.95
CA PHE A 130 -6.54 -7.37 10.14
C PHE A 130 -5.89 -8.37 11.08
N SER A 131 -6.02 -9.65 10.80
CA SER A 131 -5.49 -10.71 11.65
C SER A 131 -4.90 -11.83 10.81
N VAL A 132 -3.68 -12.22 11.13
CA VAL A 132 -2.95 -13.27 10.43
C VAL A 132 -2.38 -14.23 11.47
N PRO A 133 -2.90 -15.46 11.59
CA PRO A 133 -2.48 -16.39 12.63
C PRO A 133 -1.07 -16.95 12.39
N GLU A 134 -0.65 -17.08 11.13
CA GLU A 134 0.67 -17.58 10.75
C GLU A 134 1.36 -16.60 9.81
N SER A 135 0.94 -16.58 8.53
CA SER A 135 1.42 -15.65 7.51
C SER A 135 0.35 -15.40 6.45
N ALA A 136 0.42 -14.24 5.79
CA ALA A 136 -0.38 -13.91 4.64
C ALA A 136 0.41 -13.00 3.69
N ARG A 137 0.29 -13.26 2.39
CA ARG A 137 0.71 -12.36 1.32
C ARG A 137 -0.49 -12.11 0.43
N PHE A 138 -0.85 -10.86 0.21
CA PHE A 138 -2.00 -10.51 -0.59
C PHE A 138 -1.76 -9.23 -1.39
N MET A 139 -2.44 -9.15 -2.53
CA MET A 139 -2.56 -7.90 -3.28
C MET A 139 -3.79 -7.17 -2.78
N TYR A 140 -3.68 -5.87 -2.53
CA TYR A 140 -4.84 -5.00 -2.28
C TYR A 140 -5.09 -4.07 -3.47
N VAL A 141 -6.34 -3.69 -3.65
CA VAL A 141 -6.78 -2.61 -4.56
C VAL A 141 -7.73 -1.70 -3.79
N THR A 142 -7.45 -0.39 -3.79
CA THR A 142 -8.22 0.59 -3.03
C THR A 142 -8.86 1.65 -3.91
N TYR A 143 -9.97 2.22 -3.45
CA TYR A 143 -10.54 3.44 -4.00
C TYR A 143 -11.00 4.39 -2.87
N PRO A 144 -10.53 5.65 -2.84
CA PRO A 144 -9.61 6.30 -3.79
C PRO A 144 -8.16 5.81 -3.67
N ALA A 145 -7.31 6.18 -4.64
CA ALA A 145 -5.92 5.71 -4.72
C ALA A 145 -5.04 6.14 -3.55
N ASP A 146 -5.19 7.38 -3.12
CA ASP A 146 -4.46 7.93 -1.98
C ASP A 146 -5.15 7.50 -0.68
N TRP A 147 -5.07 6.20 -0.40
CA TRP A 147 -5.75 5.52 0.69
C TRP A 147 -5.16 5.92 2.06
N GLU A 148 -3.85 6.18 2.11
CA GLU A 148 -3.15 6.58 3.34
C GLU A 148 -3.60 7.97 3.83
N SER A 149 -3.97 8.86 2.91
CA SER A 149 -4.44 10.22 3.23
C SER A 149 -5.95 10.32 3.52
N GLN A 150 -6.66 9.20 3.69
CA GLN A 150 -8.12 9.16 3.93
C GLN A 150 -8.55 9.28 5.39
#